data_AF-A0A7C1UNL7-F1
#
_entry.id   AF-A0A7C1UNL7-F1
#
_cell.length_a   1.000
_cell.length_b   1.000
_cell.length_c   1.000
_cell.angle_alpha   90.00
_cell.angle_beta   90.00
_cell.angle_gamma   90.00
#
_symmetry.space_group_name_H-M   'P 1'
#
loop_
_entity.id
_entity.type
_entity.pdbx_description
1 polymer ?
#
loop_
_entity_poly.entity_id
_entity_poly.type
_entity_poly.pdbx_seq_one_letter_code
_entity_poly.pdbx_strand_id
1 'polypeptide(L)'
;MFATNIKRVLKGGFLNFWRNGVVSLSSILVMVIALFIIGSGILISAFLNATVEDLQKKVDVNVYLLADATEAEAITLQKSIEVLPEVSFVEYVPKEQVLLDFRARHEND
;
A
#
# COMPACT_ATOMS: atom_id res chain seq x y z
N MET A 1 2.35 -37.58 -39.11
CA MET A 1 2.32 -36.40 -40.02
C MET A 1 2.27 -35.06 -39.29
N PHE A 2 1.43 -34.88 -38.27
CA PHE A 2 1.28 -33.59 -37.57
C PHE A 2 2.52 -33.19 -36.75
N ALA A 3 3.05 -34.10 -35.92
CA ALA A 3 4.24 -33.85 -35.09
C ALA A 3 5.50 -33.53 -35.91
N THR A 4 5.67 -34.19 -37.07
CA THR A 4 6.78 -33.91 -38.00
C THR A 4 6.66 -32.53 -38.65
N ASN A 5 5.44 -32.09 -38.95
CA ASN A 5 5.20 -30.75 -39.48
C ASN A 5 5.47 -29.67 -38.43
N ILE A 6 5.02 -29.84 -37.19
CA ILE A 6 5.32 -28.92 -36.08
C ILE A 6 6.83 -28.82 -35.85
N LYS A 7 7.53 -29.95 -35.77
CA LYS A 7 8.99 -29.98 -35.59
C LYS A 7 9.71 -29.23 -36.71
N ARG A 8 9.24 -29.37 -37.95
CA ARG A 8 9.81 -28.67 -39.12
C ARG A 8 9.58 -27.16 -39.05
N VAL A 9 8.36 -26.73 -38.68
CA VAL A 9 8.02 -25.30 -38.54
C VAL A 9 8.81 -24.65 -37.40
N LEU A 10 8.90 -25.29 -36.23
CA LEU A 10 9.70 -24.79 -35.11
C LEU A 10 11.18 -24.67 -35.47
N LYS A 11 11.75 -25.71 -36.10
CA LYS A 11 13.15 -25.68 -36.55
C LYS A 11 13.39 -24.58 -37.59
N GLY A 12 12.46 -24.41 -38.54
CA GLY A 12 12.53 -23.35 -39.55
C GLY A 12 12.40 -21.95 -38.96
N GLY A 13 11.48 -21.77 -38.01
CA GLY A 13 11.31 -20.53 -37.26
C GLY A 13 12.56 -20.16 -36.48
N PHE A 14 13.15 -21.11 -35.74
CA PHE A 14 14.38 -20.89 -34.97
C PHE A 14 15.59 -20.55 -35.86
N LEU A 15 15.75 -21.24 -36.99
CA LEU A 15 16.81 -20.93 -37.96
C LEU A 15 16.63 -19.52 -38.55
N ASN A 16 15.41 -19.12 -38.89
CA ASN A 16 15.14 -17.77 -39.39
C ASN A 16 15.34 -16.70 -38.33
N PHE A 17 14.96 -16.98 -37.08
CA PHE A 17 15.20 -16.10 -35.94
C PHE A 17 16.70 -15.86 -35.72
N TRP A 18 17.51 -16.92 -35.75
CA TRP A 18 18.96 -16.81 -35.60
C TRP A 18 19.61 -16.05 -36.77
N ARG A 19 19.17 -16.32 -38.01
CA ARG A 19 19.70 -15.65 -39.21
C ARG A 19 19.31 -14.17 -39.30
N ASN A 20 18.16 -13.79 -38.72
CA ASN A 20 17.66 -12.41 -38.67
C ASN A 20 17.76 -11.80 -37.27
N GLY A 21 18.84 -12.14 -36.55
CA GLY A 21 18.97 -11.83 -35.11
C GLY A 21 18.77 -10.35 -34.76
N VAL A 22 19.20 -9.41 -35.59
CA VAL A 22 19.03 -7.96 -35.31
C VAL A 22 17.56 -7.55 -35.31
N VAL A 23 16.80 -7.92 -36.34
CA VAL A 23 15.37 -7.57 -36.44
C VAL A 23 14.58 -8.27 -35.35
N SER A 24 14.86 -9.55 -35.13
CA SER A 24 14.17 -10.34 -34.11
C SER A 24 14.46 -9.88 -32.69
N LEU A 25 15.71 -9.47 -32.39
CA LEU A 25 16.08 -8.89 -31.10
C LEU A 25 15.36 -7.57 -30.86
N SER A 26 15.30 -6.68 -31.86
CA SER A 26 14.57 -5.42 -31.76
C SER A 26 13.09 -5.64 -31.44
N SER A 27 12.42 -6.56 -32.13
CA SER A 27 11.01 -6.87 -31.86
C SER A 27 10.79 -7.45 -30.46
N ILE A 28 11.68 -8.33 -29.98
CA ILE A 28 11.60 -8.86 -28.62
C ILE A 28 11.81 -7.76 -27.60
N LEU A 29 12.82 -6.90 -27.80
CA LEU A 29 13.13 -5.83 -26.87
C LEU A 29 11.94 -4.88 -26.70
N VAL A 30 11.28 -4.49 -27.80
CA VAL A 30 10.07 -3.66 -27.75
C VAL A 30 8.97 -4.35 -26.93
N MET A 31 8.76 -5.65 -27.14
CA MET A 31 7.78 -6.44 -26.40
C MET A 31 8.11 -6.54 -24.92
N VAL A 32 9.39 -6.76 -24.58
CA VAL A 32 9.89 -6.82 -23.21
C VAL A 32 9.69 -5.48 -22.51
N ILE A 33 10.04 -4.37 -23.17
CA ILE A 33 9.84 -3.03 -22.62
C ILE A 33 8.35 -2.76 -22.38
N ALA A 34 7.48 -3.10 -23.33
CA ALA A 34 6.03 -2.92 -23.18
C ALA A 34 5.48 -3.71 -21.99
N LEU A 35 5.83 -5.00 -21.88
CA LEU A 35 5.42 -5.84 -20.75
C LEU A 35 6.04 -5.38 -19.43
N PHE A 36 7.28 -4.88 -19.46
CA PHE A 36 7.96 -4.35 -18.29
C PHE A 36 7.26 -3.09 -17.77
N ILE A 37 6.87 -2.17 -18.65
CA ILE A 37 6.10 -0.97 -18.26
C ILE A 37 4.78 -1.37 -17.59
N ILE A 38 4.03 -2.30 -18.18
CA ILE A 38 2.76 -2.76 -17.61
C ILE A 38 3.00 -3.46 -16.27
N GLY A 39 3.95 -4.40 -16.22
CA GLY A 39 4.24 -5.18 -15.02
C GLY A 39 4.76 -4.31 -13.88
N SER A 40 5.72 -3.40 -14.16
CA SER A 40 6.22 -2.46 -13.17
C SER A 40 5.14 -1.50 -12.69
N GLY A 41 4.26 -1.02 -13.57
CA GLY A 41 3.13 -0.16 -13.18
C GLY A 41 2.20 -0.84 -12.17
N ILE A 42 1.87 -2.12 -12.39
CA ILE A 42 1.07 -2.92 -11.45
C ILE A 42 1.80 -3.08 -10.12
N LEU A 43 3.09 -3.42 -10.15
CA LEU A 43 3.89 -3.61 -8.93
C LEU A 43 4.02 -2.31 -8.12
N ILE A 44 4.29 -1.19 -8.77
CA ILE A 44 4.39 0.13 -8.12
C ILE A 44 3.06 0.50 -7.48
N SER A 45 1.93 0.28 -8.18
CA SER A 45 0.60 0.56 -7.63
C SER A 45 0.33 -0.28 -6.37
N ALA A 46 0.63 -1.58 -6.41
CA ALA A 46 0.48 -2.44 -5.24
C ALA A 46 1.36 -2.00 -4.07
N PHE A 47 2.63 -1.64 -4.35
CA PHE A 47 3.56 -1.16 -3.33
C PHE A 47 3.12 0.15 -2.67
N LEU A 48 2.66 1.12 -3.47
CA LEU A 48 2.16 2.39 -2.96
C LEU A 48 0.93 2.21 -2.09
N ASN A 49 -0.03 1.39 -2.53
CA ASN A 49 -1.24 1.12 -1.76
C ASN A 49 -0.93 0.44 -0.42
N ALA A 50 -0.04 -0.55 -0.41
CA ALA A 50 0.40 -1.20 0.82
C ALA A 50 1.10 -0.21 1.77
N THR A 51 1.94 0.67 1.22
CA THR A 51 2.63 1.71 2.01
C THR A 51 1.63 2.69 2.63
N VAL A 52 0.63 3.15 1.87
CA VAL A 52 -0.41 4.04 2.38
C VAL A 52 -1.22 3.37 3.49
N GLU A 53 -1.61 2.11 3.30
CA GLU A 53 -2.36 1.34 4.29
C GLU A 53 -1.57 1.19 5.60
N ASP A 54 -0.28 0.90 5.51
CA ASP A 54 0.59 0.79 6.69
C ASP A 54 0.84 2.13 7.39
N LEU A 55 0.89 3.23 6.63
CA LEU A 55 0.97 4.57 7.21
C LEU A 55 -0.32 4.94 7.92
N GLN A 56 -1.49 4.65 7.33
CA GLN A 56 -2.80 4.94 7.94
C GLN A 56 -2.96 4.23 9.30
N LYS A 57 -2.44 3.00 9.44
CA LYS A 57 -2.47 2.25 10.71
C LYS A 57 -1.65 2.88 11.84
N LYS A 58 -0.74 3.83 11.56
CA LYS A 58 0.13 4.48 12.54
C LYS A 58 -0.30 5.90 12.91
N VAL A 59 -1.41 6.37 12.36
CA VAL A 59 -1.89 7.74 12.62
C VAL A 59 -2.80 7.72 13.84
N ASP A 60 -2.31 8.30 14.93
CA ASP A 60 -3.10 8.59 16.13
C ASP A 60 -3.65 10.02 16.06
N VAL A 61 -4.93 10.21 16.37
CA VAL A 61 -5.60 11.52 16.39
C VAL A 61 -6.02 11.85 17.81
N ASN A 62 -5.48 12.94 18.35
CA ASN A 62 -5.84 13.44 19.68
C ASN A 62 -6.92 14.52 19.56
N VAL A 63 -8.05 14.32 20.24
CA VAL A 63 -9.15 15.30 20.32
C VAL A 63 -9.18 15.88 21.73
N TYR A 64 -9.09 17.20 21.83
CA TYR A 64 -9.16 17.90 23.11
C TYR A 64 -10.57 18.39 23.38
N LEU A 65 -11.07 18.08 24.57
CA LEU A 65 -12.33 18.61 25.07
C LEU A 65 -12.09 19.96 25.76
N LEU A 66 -13.12 20.80 25.78
CA LEU A 66 -13.13 22.02 26.56
C LEU A 66 -13.08 21.69 28.06
N ALA A 67 -12.52 22.60 28.88
CA ALA A 67 -12.28 22.35 30.30
C ALA A 67 -13.55 22.25 31.15
N ASP A 68 -14.67 22.74 30.64
CA ASP A 68 -16.02 22.71 31.22
C ASP A 68 -16.88 21.54 30.72
N ALA A 69 -16.38 20.75 29.76
CA ALA A 69 -17.09 19.60 29.23
C ALA A 69 -17.30 18.53 30.31
N THR A 70 -18.51 17.97 30.36
CA THR A 70 -18.86 16.91 31.30
C THR A 70 -18.40 15.54 30.79
N GLU A 71 -18.19 14.59 31.70
CA GLU A 71 -17.85 13.20 31.34
C GLU A 71 -18.94 12.55 30.46
N ALA A 72 -20.20 12.92 30.69
CA ALA A 72 -21.32 12.48 29.86
C ALA A 72 -21.16 12.92 28.39
N GLU A 73 -20.73 14.16 28.14
CA GLU A 73 -20.47 14.70 26.80
C GLU A 73 -19.26 14.02 26.13
N ALA A 74 -18.23 13.70 26.91
CA ALA A 74 -17.07 12.95 26.43
C ALA A 74 -17.47 11.56 25.93
N ILE A 75 -18.32 10.85 26.69
CA ILE A 75 -18.81 9.51 26.34
C ILE A 75 -19.72 9.55 25.10
N THR A 76 -20.59 10.56 24.94
CA THR A 76 -21.39 10.71 23.72
C THR A 76 -20.53 10.98 22.50
N LEU A 77 -19.48 11.80 22.65
CA LEU A 77 -18.53 12.05 21.56
C LEU A 77 -17.75 10.78 21.21
N GLN A 78 -17.24 10.05 22.21
CA GLN A 78 -16.57 8.77 22.03
C GLN A 78 -17.43 7.80 21.21
N LYS A 79 -18.69 7.57 21.62
CA LYS A 79 -19.62 6.70 20.89
C LYS A 79 -19.88 7.16 19.47
N SER A 80 -19.92 8.47 19.23
CA SER A 80 -20.13 9.02 17.88
C SER A 80 -18.93 8.75 16.97
N ILE A 81 -17.72 8.75 17.53
CA ILE A 81 -16.47 8.49 16.80
C ILE A 81 -16.26 6.98 16.61
N GLU A 82 -16.59 6.14 17.59
CA GLU A 82 -16.47 4.67 17.51
C GLU A 82 -17.34 4.04 16.41
N VAL A 83 -18.42 4.71 16.00
CA VAL A 83 -19.30 4.24 14.91
C VAL A 83 -18.67 4.48 13.52
N LEU A 84 -17.63 5.31 13.43
CA LEU A 84 -16.97 5.60 12.16
C LEU A 84 -16.16 4.38 11.69
N PRO A 85 -16.33 3.93 10.44
CA PRO A 85 -15.64 2.75 9.92
C PRO A 85 -14.13 2.97 9.78
N GLU A 86 -13.65 4.22 9.74
CA GLU A 86 -12.23 4.54 9.68
C GLU A 86 -11.51 4.48 11.04
N VAL A 87 -12.25 4.32 12.13
CA VAL A 87 -11.71 4.36 13.50
C VAL A 87 -11.53 2.95 14.04
N SER A 88 -10.30 2.58 14.38
CA SER A 88 -10.02 1.26 14.97
C SER A 88 -10.39 1.17 16.45
N PHE A 89 -10.13 2.22 17.23
CA PHE A 89 -10.35 2.28 18.67
C PHE A 89 -10.39 3.73 19.13
N VAL A 90 -11.15 4.01 20.19
CA VAL A 90 -11.20 5.32 20.84
C VAL A 90 -10.90 5.12 22.31
N GLU A 91 -9.94 5.87 22.84
CA GLU A 91 -9.59 5.87 24.26
C GLU A 91 -9.98 7.20 24.90
N TYR A 92 -10.76 7.15 25.98
CA TYR A 92 -10.97 8.31 26.83
C TYR A 92 -9.89 8.37 27.90
N VAL A 93 -9.09 9.45 27.88
CA VAL A 93 -8.05 9.69 28.87
C VAL A 93 -8.46 10.85 29.78
N PRO A 94 -8.61 10.63 31.11
CA PRO A 94 -8.99 11.68 32.04
C PRO A 94 -7.86 12.70 32.22
N LYS A 95 -8.21 13.93 32.57
CA LYS A 95 -7.28 15.08 32.66
C LYS A 95 -6.11 14.83 33.61
N GLU A 96 -6.36 14.14 34.71
CA GLU A 96 -5.36 13.79 35.72
C GLU A 96 -4.29 12.87 35.13
N GLN A 97 -4.70 11.88 34.34
CA GLN A 97 -3.80 10.95 33.66
C GLN A 97 -2.96 11.68 32.61
N VAL A 98 -3.57 12.53 31.78
CA VAL A 98 -2.84 13.34 30.79
C VAL A 98 -1.75 14.20 31.44
N LEU A 99 -2.05 14.76 32.62
CA LEU A 99 -1.12 15.60 33.37
C LEU A 99 0.02 14.80 33.99
N LEU A 100 -0.24 13.58 34.47
CA LEU A 100 0.80 12.65 34.91
C LEU A 100 1.71 12.23 33.75
N ASP A 101 1.13 11.83 32.62
CA ASP A 101 1.88 11.43 31.42
C ASP A 101 2.67 12.60 30.82
N PHE A 102 2.15 13.82 30.92
CA PHE A 102 2.88 15.03 30.56
C PHE A 102 4.10 15.22 31.45
N ARG A 103 3.94 15.13 32.78
CA ARG A 103 5.05 15.25 33.73
C ARG A 103 6.11 14.19 33.48
N ALA A 104 5.72 12.91 33.36
CA ALA A 104 6.62 11.80 33.09
C ALA A 104 7.43 11.98 31.79
N ARG A 105 6.79 12.44 30.71
CA ARG A 105 7.47 12.71 29.43
C ARG A 105 8.48 13.86 29.50
N HIS A 106 8.32 14.79 30.43
CA HIS A 106 9.18 15.96 30.61
C HIS A 106 10.01 15.89 31.90
N GLU A 107 10.23 14.71 32.48
CA GLU A 107 11.08 14.56 33.68
C GLU A 107 12.56 14.88 33.42
N ASN A 108 13.00 14.83 32.16
CA ASN A 108 14.41 15.03 31.76
C ASN A 108 14.63 16.25 30.84
N ASP A 109 13.63 17.13 30.72
CA ASP A 109 13.75 18.44 30.07
C ASP A 109 14.22 19.51 31.07
#